data_AF-A0A9W7HNA9-F1
#
_entry.id   AF-A0A9W7HNA9-F1
#
_cell.length_a   1.000
_cell.length_b   1.000
_cell.length_c   1.000
_cell.angle_alpha   90.00
_cell.angle_beta   90.00
_cell.angle_gamma   90.00
#
_symmetry.space_group_name_H-M   'P 1'
#
loop_
_entity.id
_entity.type
_entity.pdbx_description
1 polymer ?
#
loop_
_entity_poly.entity_id
_entity_poly.type
_entity_poly.pdbx_seq_one_letter_code
_entity_poly.pdbx_strand_id
1 'polypeptide(L)'
;MALYEALYGRKCRMPLCWAEAGQKLLSLPDMLKGTTNKVKLICERLKAASDRQKSYADLKRKEVEFGVGDRVFLKVSPWKKLMRFRRKGKLTPRFIRPYEVVERVGHMAYRLRLPPELEKIHNVFRVSLRQRYRSDPSNVMPVEEIELNSDLSYGEEPVRILDSSSKVLRGKTIELVKVLWRHQGVEEAT
;
A
#
# COMPACT_ATOMS: atom_id res chain seq x y z
N MET A 1 16.92 14.60 20.11
CA MET A 1 17.94 13.77 20.78
C MET A 1 18.71 13.04 19.70
N ALA A 2 20.05 13.13 19.69
CA ALA A 2 20.84 12.45 18.67
C ALA A 2 20.80 10.93 18.90
N LEU A 3 20.79 10.12 17.84
CA LEU A 3 20.71 8.65 17.93
C LEU A 3 21.81 8.08 18.85
N TYR A 4 23.02 8.63 18.78
CA TYR A 4 24.14 8.22 19.62
C TYR A 4 23.89 8.46 21.12
N GLU A 5 23.32 9.60 21.50
CA GLU A 5 23.03 9.93 22.90
C GLU A 5 21.95 9.01 23.47
N ALA A 6 20.94 8.66 22.66
CA ALA A 6 19.90 7.72 23.05
C ALA A 6 20.45 6.29 23.26
N LEU A 7 21.44 5.87 22.46
CA LEU A 7 22.03 4.54 22.55
C LEU A 7 23.07 4.40 23.66
N TYR A 8 23.89 5.43 23.90
CA TYR A 8 25.07 5.33 24.78
C TYR A 8 24.98 6.19 26.04
N GLY A 9 23.90 6.95 26.24
CA GLY A 9 23.69 7.80 27.43
C GLY A 9 24.73 8.93 27.59
N ARG A 10 25.56 9.15 26.57
CA ARG A 10 26.64 10.14 26.55
C ARG A 10 26.66 10.89 25.23
N LYS A 11 27.08 12.16 25.28
CA LYS A 11 27.26 12.97 24.06
C LYS A 11 28.31 12.35 23.16
N CYS A 12 28.06 12.35 21.85
CA CYS A 12 29.05 11.89 20.87
C CYS A 12 30.30 12.77 20.97
N ARG A 13 31.48 12.14 21.07
CA ARG A 13 32.74 12.87 21.02
C ARG A 13 32.97 13.30 19.57
N MET A 14 32.84 14.59 19.31
CA MET A 14 33.09 15.15 17.98
C MET A 14 34.59 15.04 17.65
N PRO A 15 34.97 14.68 16.40
CA PRO A 15 36.38 14.64 15.96
C PRO A 15 37.12 15.97 16.14
N LEU A 16 36.40 17.10 16.27
CA LEU A 16 36.96 18.42 16.50
C LEU A 16 37.58 18.64 17.89
N CYS A 17 37.41 17.70 18.84
CA CYS A 17 37.98 17.77 20.19
C CYS A 17 39.24 16.90 20.37
N TRP A 18 39.88 16.46 19.28
CA TRP A 18 41.19 15.80 19.34
C TRP A 18 42.27 16.86 19.56
N ALA A 19 42.47 17.28 20.81
CA ALA A 19 43.73 17.90 21.18
C ALA A 19 44.74 16.76 21.44
N GLU A 20 45.82 16.71 20.65
CA GLU A 20 46.98 15.88 21.01
C GLU A 20 47.48 16.29 22.40
N ALA A 21 47.78 15.31 23.24
CA ALA A 21 48.26 15.54 24.59
C ALA A 21 49.59 16.33 24.53
N GLY A 22 49.54 17.63 24.85
CA GLY A 22 50.71 18.52 24.86
C GLY A 22 50.50 19.89 24.21
N GLN A 23 49.43 20.10 23.42
CA GLN A 23 49.18 21.41 22.81
C GLN A 23 48.51 22.38 23.80
N LYS A 24 49.22 23.44 24.20
CA LYS A 24 48.68 24.56 25.00
C LYS A 24 47.87 25.50 24.09
N LEU A 25 46.63 25.12 23.80
CA LEU A 25 45.71 25.89 22.96
C LEU A 25 45.09 27.06 23.74
N LEU A 26 45.82 28.17 23.86
CA LEU A 26 45.34 29.40 24.54
C LEU A 26 44.11 30.04 23.86
N SER A 27 43.76 29.62 22.64
CA SER A 27 42.57 30.09 21.89
C SER A 27 41.45 29.03 21.78
N LEU A 28 41.55 27.93 22.52
CA LEU A 28 40.56 26.84 22.49
C LEU A 28 39.12 27.30 22.83
N PRO A 29 38.88 28.13 23.87
CA PRO A 29 37.53 28.49 24.26
C PRO A 29 36.78 29.31 23.20
N ASP A 30 37.47 30.24 22.53
CA ASP A 30 36.87 31.10 21.52
C ASP A 30 36.62 30.35 20.21
N MET A 31 37.52 29.44 19.83
CA MET A 31 37.29 28.52 18.71
C MET A 31 36.11 27.58 18.97
N LEU A 32 35.99 27.04 20.19
CA LEU A 32 34.86 26.18 20.58
C LEU A 32 33.53 26.96 20.62
N LYS A 33 33.54 28.21 21.09
CA LYS A 33 32.35 29.09 21.01
C LYS A 33 31.98 29.38 19.55
N GLY A 34 32.97 29.67 18.69
CA GLY A 34 32.75 29.90 17.27
C GLY A 34 32.16 28.67 16.55
N THR A 35 32.67 27.48 16.85
CA THR A 35 32.17 26.23 16.24
C THR A 35 30.79 25.85 16.76
N THR A 36 30.53 25.97 18.06
CA THR A 36 29.20 25.71 18.63
C THR A 36 28.14 26.65 18.06
N ASN A 37 28.46 27.92 17.85
CA ASN A 37 27.57 28.88 17.19
C ASN A 37 27.30 28.49 15.72
N LYS A 38 28.33 28.04 14.98
CA LYS A 38 28.16 27.53 13.61
C LYS A 38 27.31 26.25 13.56
N VAL A 39 27.50 25.33 14.50
CA VAL A 39 26.69 24.09 14.60
C VAL A 39 25.22 24.43 14.89
N LYS A 40 24.96 25.35 15.83
CA LYS A 40 23.60 25.85 16.11
C LYS A 40 22.96 26.41 14.85
N LEU A 41 23.66 27.28 14.12
CA LEU A 41 23.20 27.85 12.85
C LEU A 41 22.89 26.77 11.80
N ILE A 42 23.74 25.73 11.69
CA ILE A 42 23.49 24.60 10.78
C ILE A 42 22.23 23.84 11.19
N CYS A 43 22.05 23.54 12.48
CA CYS A 43 20.87 22.86 13.00
C CYS A 43 19.58 23.67 12.74
N GLU A 44 19.62 24.99 12.94
CA GLU A 44 18.50 25.88 12.65
C GLU A 44 18.15 25.89 11.15
N ARG A 45 19.16 25.96 10.28
CA ARG A 45 18.95 25.90 8.82
C ARG A 45 18.41 24.55 8.36
N LEU A 46 18.90 23.45 8.91
CA LEU A 46 18.38 22.10 8.64
C LEU A 46 16.94 21.95 9.11
N LYS A 47 16.61 22.47 10.30
CA LYS A 47 15.24 22.49 10.82
C LYS A 47 14.33 23.29 9.90
N ALA A 48 14.71 24.52 9.55
CA ALA A 48 13.96 25.35 8.62
C ALA A 48 13.77 24.70 7.24
N ALA A 49 14.78 23.99 6.72
CA ALA A 49 14.66 23.24 5.48
C ALA A 49 13.68 22.05 5.62
N SER A 50 13.74 21.31 6.72
CA SER A 50 12.82 20.21 7.02
C SER A 50 11.38 20.72 7.20
N ASP A 51 11.19 21.83 7.91
CA ASP A 51 9.89 22.46 8.10
C ASP A 51 9.29 22.95 6.78
N ARG A 52 10.10 23.51 5.87
CA ARG A 52 9.67 23.86 4.49
C ARG A 52 9.28 22.62 3.68
N GLN A 53 10.07 21.55 3.75
CA GLN A 53 9.71 20.29 3.07
C GLN A 53 8.38 19.74 3.60
N LYS A 54 8.19 19.79 4.92
CA LYS A 54 6.96 19.37 5.58
C LYS A 54 5.78 20.22 5.13
N SER A 55 5.89 21.55 5.16
CA SER A 55 4.80 22.44 4.75
C SER A 55 4.39 22.23 3.29
N TYR A 56 5.36 22.08 2.38
CA TYR A 56 5.09 21.78 0.97
C TYR A 56 4.42 20.41 0.77
N ALA A 57 4.82 19.39 1.54
CA ALA A 57 4.20 18.08 1.49
C ALA A 57 2.78 18.08 2.04
N ASP A 58 2.55 18.77 3.17
CA ASP A 58 1.26 18.79 3.87
C ASP A 58 0.23 19.64 3.11
N LEU A 59 0.63 20.73 2.45
CA LEU A 59 -0.24 21.52 1.55
C LEU A 59 -0.96 20.69 0.48
N LYS A 60 -0.32 19.61 0.00
CA LYS A 60 -0.89 18.72 -1.04
C LYS A 60 -1.66 17.54 -0.47
N ARG A 61 -1.65 17.34 0.85
CA ARG A 61 -2.35 16.24 1.51
C ARG A 61 -3.66 16.75 2.09
N LYS A 62 -4.74 16.00 1.86
CA LYS A 62 -6.00 16.20 2.56
C LYS A 62 -6.08 15.16 3.67
N GLU A 63 -6.42 15.61 4.88
CA GLU A 63 -6.79 14.70 5.95
C GLU A 63 -8.11 14.04 5.55
N VAL A 64 -8.04 12.72 5.34
CA VAL A 64 -9.21 11.89 5.07
C VAL A 64 -9.55 11.20 6.36
N GLU A 65 -10.59 11.68 7.03
CA GLU A 65 -11.18 11.03 8.19
C GLU A 65 -12.42 10.24 7.77
N PHE A 66 -12.69 9.15 8.48
CA PHE A 66 -13.86 8.30 8.27
C PHE A 66 -14.63 8.17 9.58
N GLY A 67 -15.95 8.31 9.52
CA GLY A 67 -16.83 8.00 10.63
C GLY A 67 -17.08 6.50 10.77
N VAL A 68 -17.61 6.09 11.92
CA VAL A 68 -18.22 4.76 12.06
C VAL A 68 -19.48 4.73 11.18
N GLY A 69 -19.67 3.66 10.41
CA GLY A 69 -20.75 3.53 9.42
C GLY A 69 -20.41 4.03 8.02
N ASP A 70 -19.30 4.75 7.83
CA ASP A 70 -18.85 5.12 6.49
C ASP A 70 -18.44 3.88 5.68
N ARG A 71 -18.75 3.92 4.38
CA ARG A 71 -18.32 2.90 3.42
C ARG A 71 -17.01 3.31 2.76
N VAL A 72 -16.05 2.39 2.71
CA VAL A 72 -14.72 2.64 2.14
C VAL A 72 -14.25 1.47 1.28
N PHE A 73 -13.64 1.78 0.15
CA PHE A 73 -13.01 0.79 -0.70
C PHE A 73 -11.67 0.32 -0.13
N LEU A 74 -11.35 -0.97 -0.23
CA LEU A 74 -10.08 -1.53 0.22
C LEU A 74 -9.13 -1.80 -0.94
N LYS A 75 -7.89 -1.30 -0.88
CA LYS A 75 -6.90 -1.51 -1.94
C LYS A 75 -6.38 -2.96 -2.00
N VAL A 76 -6.31 -3.51 -3.21
CA VAL A 76 -5.95 -4.91 -3.52
C VAL A 76 -4.43 -5.15 -3.52
N SER A 77 -3.63 -4.12 -3.74
CA SER A 77 -2.18 -4.28 -3.99
C SER A 77 -1.41 -5.05 -2.92
N PRO A 78 -1.68 -4.92 -1.60
CA PRO A 78 -0.99 -5.73 -0.59
C PRO A 78 -1.28 -7.23 -0.68
N TRP A 79 -2.42 -7.62 -1.25
CA TRP A 79 -3.02 -8.95 -1.14
C TRP A 79 -3.02 -9.71 -2.46
N LYS A 80 -2.43 -9.13 -3.51
CA LYS A 80 -2.49 -9.66 -4.88
C LYS A 80 -1.95 -11.08 -5.03
N LYS A 81 -1.16 -11.57 -4.07
CA LYS A 81 -0.64 -12.95 -4.01
C LYS A 81 -1.43 -13.88 -3.08
N LEU A 82 -2.14 -13.33 -2.09
CA LEU A 82 -2.91 -14.09 -1.09
C LEU A 82 -4.32 -14.45 -1.58
N MET A 83 -4.93 -13.57 -2.38
CA MET A 83 -6.28 -13.77 -2.90
C MET A 83 -6.33 -13.56 -4.42
N ARG A 84 -7.06 -14.43 -5.11
CA ARG A 84 -7.36 -14.29 -6.54
C ARG A 84 -8.63 -13.47 -6.72
N PHE A 85 -8.50 -12.27 -7.27
CA PHE A 85 -9.65 -11.47 -7.72
C PHE A 85 -10.03 -11.89 -9.14
N ARG A 86 -11.35 -11.98 -9.43
CA ARG A 86 -11.93 -12.54 -10.68
C ARG A 86 -11.18 -12.18 -11.97
N ARG A 87 -10.75 -10.93 -12.14
CA ARG A 87 -10.04 -10.47 -13.34
C ARG A 87 -8.53 -10.66 -13.18
N LYS A 88 -7.90 -11.49 -14.02
CA LYS A 88 -6.44 -11.71 -14.05
C LYS A 88 -5.73 -10.70 -14.96
N GLY A 89 -4.51 -10.29 -14.59
CA GLY A 89 -3.66 -9.44 -15.44
C GLY A 89 -3.93 -7.93 -15.37
N LYS A 90 -3.87 -7.24 -16.52
CA LYS A 90 -3.92 -5.77 -16.65
C LYS A 90 -5.24 -5.16 -16.14
N LEU A 91 -6.33 -5.94 -16.17
CA LEU A 91 -7.68 -5.54 -15.75
C LEU A 91 -8.04 -5.95 -14.31
N THR A 92 -7.04 -6.30 -13.49
CA THR A 92 -7.26 -6.53 -12.05
C THR A 92 -7.81 -5.24 -11.39
N PRO A 93 -8.91 -5.32 -10.62
CA PRO A 93 -9.39 -4.16 -9.90
C PRO A 93 -8.32 -3.70 -8.89
N ARG A 94 -8.12 -2.38 -8.77
CA ARG A 94 -7.19 -1.81 -7.78
C ARG A 94 -7.79 -1.74 -6.38
N PHE A 95 -9.11 -1.66 -6.30
CA PHE A 95 -9.90 -1.56 -5.08
C PHE A 95 -11.00 -2.63 -5.08
N ILE A 96 -11.24 -3.22 -3.92
CA ILE A 96 -12.33 -4.17 -3.66
C ILE A 96 -13.45 -3.39 -3.01
N ARG A 97 -14.68 -3.84 -3.29
CA ARG A 97 -15.98 -3.55 -2.70
C ARG A 97 -15.96 -2.61 -1.47
N PRO A 98 -16.92 -1.69 -1.36
CA PRO A 98 -17.01 -0.84 -0.18
C PRO A 98 -17.31 -1.68 1.06
N TYR A 99 -16.50 -1.53 2.10
CA TYR A 99 -16.70 -2.11 3.42
C TYR A 99 -17.06 -1.04 4.43
N GLU A 100 -17.90 -1.41 5.38
CA GLU A 100 -18.32 -0.52 6.45
C GLU A 100 -17.25 -0.41 7.54
N VAL A 101 -17.00 0.82 8.00
CA VAL A 101 -16.13 1.09 9.13
C VAL A 101 -16.89 0.79 10.42
N VAL A 102 -16.42 -0.21 11.16
CA VAL A 102 -17.02 -0.64 12.44
C VAL A 102 -16.52 0.24 13.58
N GLU A 103 -15.22 0.55 13.59
CA GLU A 103 -14.58 1.21 14.71
C GLU A 103 -13.35 2.02 14.24
N ARG A 104 -13.04 3.11 14.95
CA ARG A 104 -11.79 3.86 14.79
C ARG A 104 -10.82 3.43 15.90
N VAL A 105 -9.82 2.61 15.54
CA VAL A 105 -8.79 2.11 16.47
C VAL A 105 -7.74 3.19 16.78
N GLY A 106 -7.51 4.12 15.85
CA GLY A 106 -6.64 5.27 16.06
C GLY A 106 -6.77 6.32 14.95
N HIS A 107 -5.99 7.39 15.03
CA HIS A 107 -6.05 8.49 14.05
C HIS A 107 -5.91 8.00 12.60
N MET A 108 -5.02 7.01 12.37
CA MET A 108 -4.75 6.46 11.05
C MET A 108 -5.27 5.04 10.81
N ALA A 109 -5.91 4.40 11.80
CA ALA A 109 -6.25 2.99 11.76
C ALA A 109 -7.73 2.77 12.11
N TYR A 110 -8.41 2.02 11.25
CA TYR A 110 -9.84 1.77 11.38
C TYR A 110 -10.11 0.27 11.24
N ARG A 111 -11.16 -0.22 11.87
CA ARG A 111 -11.62 -1.60 11.75
C ARG A 111 -12.74 -1.68 10.72
N LEU A 112 -12.64 -2.62 9.78
CA LEU A 112 -13.64 -2.86 8.75
C LEU A 112 -14.47 -4.11 9.03
N ARG A 113 -15.73 -4.09 8.60
CA ARG A 113 -16.55 -5.28 8.51
C ARG A 113 -16.19 -6.04 7.24
N LEU A 114 -15.26 -6.99 7.37
CA LEU A 114 -14.87 -7.86 6.27
C LEU A 114 -15.82 -9.08 6.18
N PRO A 115 -16.06 -9.60 4.97
CA PRO A 115 -16.79 -10.85 4.76
C PRO A 115 -15.96 -12.06 5.23
N PRO A 116 -16.62 -13.20 5.51
CA PRO A 116 -15.95 -14.41 5.98
C PRO A 116 -14.86 -14.93 5.02
N GLU A 117 -15.04 -14.69 3.72
CA GLU A 117 -14.06 -15.02 2.67
C GLU A 117 -12.68 -14.37 2.92
N LEU A 118 -12.66 -13.21 3.60
CA LEU A 118 -11.46 -12.44 3.91
C LEU A 118 -11.04 -12.58 5.38
N GLU A 119 -11.52 -13.57 6.12
CA GLU A 119 -11.17 -13.77 7.54
C GLU A 119 -9.67 -13.99 7.79
N LYS A 120 -8.95 -14.54 6.80
CA LYS A 120 -7.48 -14.68 6.86
C LYS A 120 -6.75 -13.33 6.93
N ILE A 121 -7.45 -12.23 6.63
CA ILE A 121 -6.92 -10.87 6.61
C ILE A 121 -7.31 -10.15 7.90
N HIS A 122 -6.33 -9.53 8.56
CA HIS A 122 -6.61 -8.63 9.67
C HIS A 122 -7.53 -7.49 9.24
N ASN A 123 -8.62 -7.30 9.98
CA ASN A 123 -9.67 -6.32 9.71
C ASN A 123 -9.31 -4.87 10.06
N VAL A 124 -8.10 -4.61 10.57
CA VAL A 124 -7.60 -3.28 10.91
C VAL A 124 -6.69 -2.78 9.78
N PHE A 125 -7.07 -1.67 9.14
CA PHE A 125 -6.29 -1.10 8.02
C PHE A 125 -6.00 0.39 8.19
N ARG A 126 -4.86 0.82 7.63
CA ARG A 126 -4.45 2.21 7.56
C ARG A 126 -5.28 3.03 6.55
N VAL A 127 -5.53 4.31 6.83
CA VAL A 127 -6.31 5.25 5.98
C VAL A 127 -5.85 5.27 4.52
N SER A 128 -4.54 5.19 4.27
CA SER A 128 -3.96 5.29 2.92
C SER A 128 -4.34 4.13 1.98
N LEU A 129 -4.88 3.04 2.52
CA LEU A 129 -5.37 1.90 1.74
C LEU A 129 -6.86 2.01 1.41
N ARG A 130 -7.49 3.15 1.75
CA ARG A 130 -8.93 3.35 1.66
C ARG A 130 -9.28 4.53 0.77
N GLN A 131 -10.27 4.33 -0.09
CA GLN A 131 -10.90 5.42 -0.83
C GLN A 131 -12.34 5.58 -0.33
N ARG A 132 -12.75 6.82 0.00
CA ARG A 132 -14.12 7.12 0.42
C ARG A 132 -15.09 6.65 -0.66
N TYR A 133 -16.07 5.84 -0.30
CA TYR A 133 -17.15 5.49 -1.22
C TYR A 133 -18.04 6.72 -1.40
N ARG A 134 -18.26 7.15 -2.65
CA ARG A 134 -19.37 8.03 -3.00
C ARG A 134 -20.50 7.11 -3.42
N SER A 135 -21.66 7.26 -2.78
CA SER A 135 -22.84 6.42 -3.02
C SER A 135 -23.36 6.64 -4.43
N ASP A 136 -22.84 5.87 -5.38
CA ASP A 136 -23.42 5.72 -6.72
C ASP A 136 -24.20 4.39 -6.74
N PRO A 137 -25.55 4.42 -6.87
CA PRO A 137 -26.38 3.21 -6.86
C PRO A 137 -26.05 2.22 -8.00
N SER A 138 -25.33 2.64 -9.03
CA SER A 138 -24.87 1.80 -10.16
C SER A 138 -23.61 0.97 -9.88
N ASN A 139 -22.88 1.23 -8.79
CA ASN A 139 -21.57 0.61 -8.51
C ASN A 139 -21.62 -0.65 -7.64
N VAL A 140 -22.80 -1.11 -7.26
CA VAL A 140 -22.97 -2.35 -6.50
C VAL A 140 -22.89 -3.53 -7.48
N MET A 141 -21.67 -4.00 -7.76
CA MET A 141 -21.51 -5.30 -8.45
C MET A 141 -22.03 -6.40 -7.52
N PRO A 142 -23.04 -7.19 -7.93
CA PRO A 142 -23.57 -8.27 -7.10
C PRO A 142 -22.47 -9.26 -6.70
N VAL A 143 -22.61 -9.82 -5.50
CA VAL A 143 -21.79 -10.92 -5.03
C VAL A 143 -22.29 -12.17 -5.71
N GLU A 144 -21.68 -12.54 -6.83
CA GLU A 144 -21.80 -13.91 -7.31
C GLU A 144 -20.80 -14.75 -6.50
N GLU A 145 -21.35 -15.60 -5.64
CA GLU A 145 -20.61 -16.60 -4.90
C GLU A 145 -20.02 -17.59 -5.90
N ILE A 146 -18.70 -17.78 -5.84
CA ILE A 146 -18.05 -18.87 -6.57
C ILE A 146 -17.99 -20.02 -5.59
N GLU A 147 -18.63 -21.14 -5.93
CA GLU A 147 -18.47 -22.40 -5.20
C GLU A 147 -16.99 -22.84 -5.33
N LEU A 148 -16.23 -22.62 -4.27
CA LEU A 148 -14.85 -23.09 -4.16
C LEU A 148 -14.89 -24.47 -3.49
N ASN A 149 -14.16 -25.42 -4.06
CA ASN A 149 -13.95 -26.70 -3.38
C ASN A 149 -13.17 -26.48 -2.07
N SER A 150 -13.25 -27.42 -1.12
CA SER A 150 -12.56 -27.37 0.18
C SER A 150 -11.07 -27.05 0.08
N ASP A 151 -10.45 -27.37 -1.05
CA ASP A 151 -9.02 -27.19 -1.33
C ASP A 151 -8.69 -25.82 -1.97
N LEU A 152 -9.66 -24.90 -2.05
CA LEU A 152 -9.56 -23.61 -2.75
C LEU A 152 -9.24 -23.76 -4.26
N SER A 153 -9.45 -24.97 -4.79
CA SER A 153 -9.41 -25.26 -6.22
C SER A 153 -10.75 -24.92 -6.85
N TYR A 154 -10.70 -24.50 -8.11
CA TYR A 154 -11.86 -24.14 -8.89
C TYR A 154 -11.75 -24.89 -10.21
N GLY A 155 -12.68 -25.82 -10.43
CA GLY A 155 -12.73 -26.63 -11.65
C GLY A 155 -13.47 -25.87 -12.73
N GLU A 156 -12.76 -25.41 -13.76
CA GLU A 156 -13.40 -24.95 -14.99
C GLU A 156 -13.78 -26.18 -15.82
N GLU A 157 -15.05 -26.55 -15.80
CA GLU A 157 -15.57 -27.59 -16.69
C GLU A 157 -16.02 -26.98 -18.02
N PRO A 158 -15.60 -27.57 -19.16
CA PRO A 158 -16.09 -27.16 -20.47
C PRO A 158 -17.56 -27.57 -20.61
N VAL A 159 -18.43 -26.60 -20.87
CA VAL A 159 -19.88 -26.84 -21.01
C VAL A 159 -20.21 -27.20 -22.46
N ARG A 160 -19.73 -26.38 -23.39
CA ARG A 160 -20.13 -26.48 -24.79
C ARG A 160 -19.09 -25.88 -25.74
N ILE A 161 -18.93 -26.49 -26.90
CA ILE A 161 -18.18 -25.92 -28.02
C ILE A 161 -19.10 -24.95 -28.77
N LEU A 162 -18.67 -23.70 -28.93
CA LEU A 162 -19.44 -22.66 -29.62
C LEU A 162 -19.07 -22.54 -31.10
N ASP A 163 -17.80 -22.67 -31.43
CA ASP A 163 -17.30 -22.43 -32.79
C ASP A 163 -16.04 -23.25 -33.08
N SER A 164 -15.77 -23.54 -34.35
CA SER A 164 -14.57 -24.25 -34.80
C SER A 164 -14.01 -23.61 -36.06
N SER A 165 -12.73 -23.27 -36.06
CA SER A 165 -12.03 -22.64 -37.20
C SER A 165 -10.74 -23.39 -37.51
N SER A 166 -10.34 -23.44 -38.78
CA SER A 166 -9.07 -24.04 -39.19
C SER A 166 -8.03 -22.96 -39.51
N LYS A 167 -6.79 -23.14 -39.01
CA LYS A 167 -5.65 -22.29 -39.35
C LYS A 167 -4.56 -23.11 -40.02
N VAL A 168 -4.13 -22.70 -41.20
CA VAL A 168 -3.00 -23.31 -41.90
C VAL A 168 -1.71 -22.58 -41.50
N LEU A 169 -0.79 -23.29 -40.86
CA LEU A 169 0.52 -22.77 -40.45
C LEU A 169 1.62 -23.72 -40.93
N ARG A 170 2.62 -23.19 -41.66
CA ARG A 170 3.80 -23.93 -42.17
C ARG A 170 3.46 -25.29 -42.80
N GLY A 171 2.40 -25.33 -43.62
CA GLY A 171 1.97 -26.53 -44.34
C GLY A 171 1.12 -27.53 -43.53
N LYS A 172 0.76 -27.22 -42.27
CA LYS A 172 -0.16 -28.04 -41.46
C LYS A 172 -1.45 -27.27 -41.16
N THR A 173 -2.59 -27.95 -41.27
CA THR A 173 -3.90 -27.40 -40.87
C THR A 173 -4.15 -27.78 -39.42
N ILE A 174 -4.38 -26.78 -38.56
CA ILE A 174 -4.71 -26.95 -37.14
C ILE A 174 -6.16 -26.52 -36.94
N GLU A 175 -6.97 -27.39 -36.34
CA GLU A 175 -8.34 -27.07 -35.92
C GLU A 175 -8.30 -26.36 -34.56
N LEU A 176 -8.95 -25.21 -34.49
CA LEU A 176 -9.14 -24.41 -33.29
C LEU A 176 -10.61 -24.45 -32.91
N VAL A 177 -10.89 -24.62 -31.63
CA VAL A 177 -12.24 -24.74 -31.11
C VAL A 177 -12.44 -23.69 -30.03
N LYS A 178 -13.55 -22.96 -30.10
CA LYS A 178 -13.99 -21.99 -29.09
C LYS A 178 -14.89 -22.69 -28.08
N VAL A 179 -14.48 -22.72 -26.82
CA VAL A 179 -15.12 -23.45 -25.74
C VAL A 179 -15.75 -22.48 -24.73
N LEU A 180 -17.00 -22.75 -24.37
CA LEU A 180 -17.72 -22.09 -23.30
C LEU A 180 -17.47 -22.83 -21.98
N TRP A 181 -17.01 -22.08 -20.97
CA TRP A 181 -16.72 -22.59 -19.63
C TRP A 181 -17.88 -22.25 -18.66
N ARG A 182 -18.13 -23.09 -17.65
CA ARG A 182 -19.31 -23.01 -16.75
C ARG A 182 -19.61 -21.64 -16.14
N HIS A 183 -18.60 -20.81 -15.95
CA HIS A 183 -18.71 -19.54 -15.23
C HIS A 183 -18.22 -18.34 -16.05
N GLN A 184 -18.08 -18.51 -17.37
CA GLN A 184 -17.77 -17.43 -18.30
C GLN A 184 -19.02 -17.09 -19.11
N GLY A 185 -19.26 -15.80 -19.33
CA GLY A 185 -20.29 -15.37 -20.26
C GLY A 185 -19.96 -15.78 -21.70
N VAL A 186 -20.96 -15.80 -22.58
CA VAL A 186 -20.78 -16.16 -24.02
C VAL A 186 -19.72 -15.27 -24.71
N GLU A 187 -19.55 -14.03 -24.24
CA GLU A 187 -18.54 -13.08 -24.73
C GLU A 187 -17.12 -13.41 -24.28
N GLU A 188 -16.94 -14.14 -23.17
CA GLU A 188 -15.64 -14.50 -22.59
C GLU A 188 -15.16 -15.91 -22.99
N ALA A 189 -15.96 -16.64 -23.78
CA ALA A 189 -15.61 -17.98 -24.28
C ALA A 189 -14.30 -17.96 -25.08
N THR A 190 -13.40 -18.89 -24.76
CA THR A 190 -12.02 -18.99 -25.30
C THR A 190 -11.91 -20.08 -26.34
#